data_AF-A0A258HAT7-F1
#
_entry.id   AF-A0A258HAT7-F1
#
_cell.length_a   1.000
_cell.length_b   1.000
_cell.length_c   1.000
_cell.angle_alpha   90.00
_cell.angle_beta   90.00
_cell.angle_gamma   90.00
#
_symmetry.space_group_name_H-M   'P 1'
#
loop_
_entity.id
_entity.type
_entity.pdbx_description
1 polymer ?
#
loop_
_entity_poly.entity_id
_entity_poly.type
_entity_poly.pdbx_seq_one_letter_code
_entity_poly.pdbx_strand_id
1 'polypeptide(L)'
;MSSAERAAPRITLEPGAWHELDSARDLIIEGCGAISPAARALAHRAVWVELADDAERRRRAIARDGEAFARNWDRWARQEDEHAALHDPRGTADEQLDGLSLSSAR
;
A
#
# COMPACT_ATOMS: atom_id res chain seq x y z
N MET A 1 31.72 22.91 15.43
CA MET A 1 30.92 21.70 15.16
C MET A 1 29.96 22.02 14.02
N SER A 2 30.31 21.68 12.78
CA SER A 2 29.43 21.91 11.62
C SER A 2 28.42 20.77 11.56
N SER A 3 27.17 21.07 11.92
CA SER A 3 26.04 20.17 11.66
C SER A 3 25.84 20.12 10.16
N ALA A 4 26.30 19.05 9.50
CA ALA A 4 25.98 18.80 8.11
C ALA A 4 24.46 18.60 8.03
N GLU A 5 23.76 19.61 7.53
CA GLU A 5 22.39 19.50 7.05
C GLU A 5 22.33 18.30 6.10
N ARG A 6 21.71 17.20 6.56
CA ARG A 6 21.39 16.09 5.68
C ARG A 6 20.36 16.61 4.69
N ALA A 7 20.81 16.89 3.48
CA ALA A 7 19.92 17.20 2.37
C ALA A 7 18.83 16.13 2.30
N ALA A 8 17.57 16.55 2.29
CA ALA A 8 16.45 15.64 2.16
C ALA A 8 16.64 14.78 0.91
N PRO A 9 16.37 13.46 0.98
CA PRO A 9 16.58 12.57 -0.15
C PRO A 9 15.77 13.07 -1.36
N ARG A 10 16.44 13.11 -2.52
CA ARG A 10 15.80 13.48 -3.80
C ARG A 10 14.82 12.39 -4.20
N ILE A 11 13.52 12.63 -4.01
CA ILE A 11 12.47 11.76 -4.53
C ILE A 11 12.40 11.95 -6.05
N THR A 12 12.63 10.87 -6.80
CA THR A 12 12.41 10.81 -8.25
C THR A 12 11.19 9.95 -8.55
N LEU A 13 10.46 10.27 -9.62
CA LEU A 13 9.32 9.45 -10.08
C LEU A 13 9.75 8.26 -10.96
N GLU A 14 11.05 8.02 -11.08
CA GLU A 14 11.59 6.88 -11.82
C GLU A 14 11.54 5.60 -10.97
N PRO A 15 11.31 4.43 -11.60
CA PRO A 15 11.46 3.16 -10.91
C PRO A 15 12.83 3.05 -10.22
N GLY A 16 12.83 2.37 -9.07
CA GLY A 16 14.06 2.01 -8.38
C GLY A 16 14.92 1.04 -9.20
N ALA A 17 16.12 0.75 -8.69
CA ALA A 17 16.97 -0.27 -9.27
C ALA A 17 16.29 -1.65 -9.21
N TRP A 18 16.56 -2.49 -10.19
CA TRP A 18 16.18 -3.89 -10.14
C TRP A 18 17.03 -4.63 -9.11
N HIS A 19 16.39 -5.52 -8.35
CA HIS A 19 17.03 -6.38 -7.36
C HIS A 19 16.62 -7.83 -7.61
N GLU A 20 17.59 -8.74 -7.60
CA GLU A 20 17.32 -10.17 -7.61
C GLU A 20 16.88 -10.64 -6.22
N LEU A 21 15.92 -11.55 -6.17
CA LEU A 21 15.37 -12.10 -4.94
C LEU A 21 15.67 -13.61 -4.86
N ASP A 22 15.94 -14.08 -3.65
CA ASP A 22 16.07 -15.51 -3.35
C ASP A 22 14.69 -16.17 -3.39
N SER A 23 14.47 -17.06 -4.37
CA SER A 23 13.19 -17.74 -4.56
C SER A 23 12.84 -18.72 -3.45
N ALA A 24 13.79 -19.09 -2.58
CA ALA A 24 13.53 -19.97 -1.45
C ALA A 24 12.99 -19.24 -0.20
N ARG A 25 12.90 -17.91 -0.24
CA ARG A 25 12.40 -17.10 0.88
C ARG A 25 10.95 -16.70 0.67
N ASP A 26 10.24 -16.53 1.78
CA ASP A 26 8.90 -15.97 1.78
C ASP A 26 8.93 -14.52 1.25
N LEU A 27 7.91 -14.18 0.45
CA LEU A 27 7.74 -12.87 -0.16
C LEU A 27 6.41 -12.25 0.29
N ILE A 28 6.48 -10.99 0.68
CA ILE A 28 5.30 -10.16 0.94
C ILE A 28 5.20 -9.17 -0.22
N ILE A 29 4.04 -9.17 -0.88
CA ILE A 29 3.68 -8.18 -1.91
C ILE A 29 2.62 -7.27 -1.31
N GLU A 30 2.89 -5.97 -1.27
CA GLU A 30 2.00 -4.96 -0.69
C GLU A 30 1.62 -3.90 -1.74
N GLY A 31 0.39 -3.41 -1.63
CA GLY A 31 -0.16 -2.31 -2.43
C GLY A 31 -1.64 -2.53 -2.71
N CYS A 32 -2.34 -1.48 -3.15
CA CYS A 32 -3.77 -1.54 -3.46
C CYS A 32 -4.14 -2.54 -4.57
N GLY A 33 -3.17 -2.97 -5.40
CA GLY A 33 -3.35 -3.98 -6.45
C GLY A 33 -2.72 -5.35 -6.14
N ALA A 34 -2.26 -5.60 -4.90
CA ALA A 34 -1.53 -6.83 -4.57
C ALA A 34 -2.42 -8.08 -4.64
N ILE A 35 -3.73 -7.94 -4.38
CA ILE A 35 -4.70 -9.05 -4.44
C ILE A 35 -5.51 -8.94 -5.73
N SER A 36 -4.99 -9.55 -6.79
CA SER A 36 -5.74 -9.81 -8.04
C SER A 36 -6.06 -11.30 -8.15
N PRO A 37 -7.00 -11.74 -9.01
CA PRO A 37 -7.27 -13.16 -9.21
C PRO A 37 -6.02 -13.97 -9.58
N ALA A 38 -5.14 -13.40 -10.41
CA ALA A 38 -3.88 -14.03 -10.79
C ALA A 38 -2.89 -14.15 -9.62
N ALA A 39 -2.72 -13.08 -8.83
CA ALA A 39 -1.85 -13.10 -7.65
C ALA A 39 -2.40 -14.04 -6.57
N ARG A 40 -3.71 -14.01 -6.32
CA ARG A 40 -4.37 -14.87 -5.34
C ARG A 40 -4.21 -16.35 -5.65
N ALA A 41 -4.20 -16.75 -6.92
CA ALA A 41 -3.98 -18.13 -7.33
C ALA A 41 -2.57 -18.66 -6.99
N LEU A 42 -1.60 -17.76 -6.79
CA LEU A 42 -0.21 -18.10 -6.46
C LEU A 42 0.12 -17.88 -4.97
N ALA A 43 -0.65 -17.04 -4.29
CA ALA A 43 -0.39 -16.66 -2.91
C ALA A 43 -0.76 -17.77 -1.93
N HIS A 44 0.16 -18.08 -1.01
CA HIS A 44 -0.11 -18.96 0.14
C HIS A 44 -1.10 -18.34 1.14
N ARG A 45 -1.10 -17.00 1.23
CA ARG A 45 -1.94 -16.17 2.09
C ARG A 45 -2.23 -14.83 1.43
N ALA A 46 -3.44 -14.33 1.60
CA ALA A 46 -3.87 -12.99 1.20
C ALA A 46 -4.51 -12.26 2.39
N VAL A 47 -3.99 -11.08 2.74
CA VAL A 47 -4.49 -10.25 3.84
C VAL A 47 -4.94 -8.91 3.29
N TRP A 48 -6.20 -8.56 3.54
CA TRP A 48 -6.76 -7.25 3.21
C TRP A 48 -6.75 -6.36 4.46
N VAL A 49 -6.04 -5.23 4.39
CA VAL A 49 -6.00 -4.25 5.48
C VAL A 49 -6.79 -3.02 5.05
N GLU A 50 -7.89 -2.76 5.75
CA GLU A 50 -8.84 -1.70 5.42
C GLU A 50 -8.87 -0.64 6.52
N LEU A 51 -8.83 0.63 6.15
CA LEU A 51 -9.25 1.71 7.04
C LEU A 51 -10.61 2.20 6.55
N ALA A 52 -11.68 1.78 7.23
CA ALA A 52 -13.05 2.03 6.78
C ALA A 52 -13.44 3.52 6.75
N ASP A 53 -12.74 4.38 7.49
CA ASP A 53 -12.91 5.83 7.45
C ASP A 53 -12.05 6.44 6.34
N ASP A 54 -12.67 6.74 5.20
CA ASP A 54 -11.99 7.34 4.05
C ASP A 54 -11.44 8.75 4.35
N ALA A 55 -12.10 9.52 5.22
CA ALA A 55 -11.62 10.85 5.61
C ALA A 55 -10.32 10.75 6.41
N GLU A 56 -10.23 9.79 7.33
CA GLU A 56 -9.02 9.47 8.08
C GLU A 56 -7.93 8.90 7.16
N ARG A 57 -8.28 8.01 6.23
CA ARG A 57 -7.36 7.48 5.21
C ARG A 57 -6.75 8.59 4.37
N ARG A 58 -7.60 9.50 3.87
CA ARG A 58 -7.20 10.70 3.12
C ARG A 58 -6.28 11.60 3.93
N ARG A 59 -6.65 11.87 5.19
CA ARG A 59 -5.86 12.71 6.09
C ARG A 59 -4.45 12.14 6.29
N ARG A 60 -4.32 10.82 6.51
CA ARG A 60 -3.02 10.14 6.66
C ARG A 60 -2.19 10.21 5.40
N ALA A 61 -2.78 9.93 4.24
CA ALA A 61 -2.07 9.96 2.97
C ALA A 61 -1.53 11.36 2.63
N ILE A 62 -2.35 12.41 2.80
CA ILE A 62 -1.93 13.80 2.58
C ILE A 62 -0.88 14.24 3.61
N ALA A 63 -1.01 13.83 4.87
CA ALA A 63 0.00 14.14 5.89
C ALA A 63 1.38 13.52 5.56
N ARG A 64 1.39 12.34 4.91
CA ARG A 64 2.61 11.65 4.50
C ARG A 64 3.22 12.25 3.22
N ASP A 65 2.41 12.46 2.19
CA ASP A 65 2.88 12.70 0.82
C ASP A 65 2.62 14.14 0.31
N GLY A 66 1.91 14.95 1.11
CA GLY A 66 1.72 16.38 0.90
C GLY A 66 0.79 16.76 -0.25
N GLU A 67 0.90 18.02 -0.66
CA GLU A 67 -0.02 18.66 -1.61
C GLU A 67 -0.04 18.00 -3.00
N ALA A 68 1.09 17.42 -3.42
CA ALA A 68 1.15 16.70 -4.69
C ALA A 68 0.24 15.47 -4.70
N PHE A 69 0.15 14.78 -3.56
CA PHE A 69 -0.75 13.65 -3.38
C PHE A 69 -2.20 14.13 -3.29
N ALA A 70 -2.46 15.20 -2.53
CA ALA A 70 -3.79 15.78 -2.36
C ALA A 70 -4.48 16.10 -3.69
N ARG A 71 -3.74 16.67 -4.67
CA ARG A 71 -4.27 16.98 -6.01
C ARG A 71 -4.72 15.75 -6.82
N ASN A 72 -4.19 14.58 -6.51
CA ASN A 72 -4.46 13.34 -7.24
C ASN A 72 -5.39 12.39 -6.48
N TRP A 73 -5.78 12.73 -5.24
CA TRP A 73 -6.56 11.86 -4.35
C TRP A 73 -7.78 11.26 -5.04
N ASP A 74 -8.69 12.10 -5.53
CA ASP A 74 -9.97 11.64 -6.10
C ASP A 74 -9.76 10.72 -7.30
N ARG A 75 -8.73 10.99 -8.12
CA ARG A 75 -8.39 10.17 -9.27
C ARG A 75 -7.90 8.79 -8.82
N TRP A 76 -7.00 8.73 -7.84
CA TRP A 76 -6.42 7.47 -7.38
C TRP A 76 -7.41 6.65 -6.56
N ALA A 77 -8.21 7.28 -5.70
CA ALA A 77 -9.29 6.61 -4.97
C ALA A 77 -10.28 5.95 -5.94
N ARG A 78 -10.70 6.65 -7.01
CA ARG A 78 -11.55 6.06 -8.04
C ARG A 78 -10.89 4.87 -8.76
N GLN A 79 -9.60 4.94 -9.05
CA GLN A 79 -8.88 3.82 -9.66
C GLN A 79 -8.82 2.60 -8.75
N GLU A 80 -8.64 2.83 -7.44
CA GLU A 80 -8.69 1.79 -6.41
C GLU A 80 -10.08 1.15 -6.33
N ASP A 81 -11.14 1.95 -6.33
CA ASP A 81 -12.54 1.47 -6.34
C ASP A 81 -12.85 0.64 -7.60
N GLU A 82 -12.43 1.12 -8.78
CA GLU A 82 -12.58 0.41 -10.06
C GLU A 82 -11.83 -0.94 -10.04
N HIS A 83 -10.61 -0.96 -9.49
CA HIS A 83 -9.85 -2.19 -9.33
C HIS A 83 -10.54 -3.17 -8.36
N ALA A 84 -11.02 -2.66 -7.21
CA ALA A 84 -11.69 -3.47 -6.21
C ALA A 84 -13.00 -4.08 -6.75
N ALA A 85 -13.78 -3.29 -7.49
CA ALA A 85 -15.03 -3.77 -8.12
C ALA A 85 -14.77 -4.88 -9.16
N LEU A 86 -13.64 -4.82 -9.88
CA LEU A 86 -13.29 -5.81 -10.89
C LEU A 86 -12.71 -7.10 -10.30
N HIS A 87 -11.99 -7.01 -9.19
CA HIS A 87 -11.15 -8.10 -8.69
C HIS A 87 -11.57 -8.68 -7.35
N ASP A 88 -12.49 -8.02 -6.63
CA ASP A 88 -12.93 -8.38 -5.28
C ASP A 88 -11.78 -8.79 -4.33
N PRO A 89 -10.75 -7.91 -4.16
CA PRO A 89 -9.59 -8.22 -3.33
C PRO A 89 -10.00 -8.52 -1.88
N ARG A 90 -11.01 -7.82 -1.38
CA ARG A 90 -11.54 -8.00 -0.02
C ARG A 90 -12.27 -9.33 0.14
N GLY A 91 -13.14 -9.70 -0.78
CA GLY A 91 -13.88 -10.96 -0.72
C GLY A 91 -13.03 -12.20 -0.99
N THR A 92 -11.87 -12.04 -1.63
CA THR A 92 -10.93 -13.13 -1.93
C THR A 92 -9.76 -13.26 -0.94
N ALA A 93 -9.64 -12.32 0.00
CA ALA A 93 -8.65 -12.38 1.08
C ALA A 93 -8.99 -13.49 2.10
N ASP A 94 -7.95 -14.12 2.65
CA ASP A 94 -8.10 -15.08 3.74
C ASP A 94 -8.41 -14.38 5.07
N GLU A 95 -7.89 -13.15 5.23
CA GLU A 95 -8.02 -12.33 6.43
C GLU A 95 -8.35 -10.89 6.07
N GLN A 96 -9.27 -10.28 6.82
CA GLN A 96 -9.62 -8.86 6.72
C GLN A 96 -9.30 -8.19 8.06
N LEU A 97 -8.42 -7.20 8.03
CA LEU A 97 -7.95 -6.49 9.21
C LEU A 97 -8.35 -5.02 9.14
N ASP A 98 -8.80 -4.47 10.26
CA ASP A 98 -8.96 -3.02 10.42
C ASP A 98 -7.56 -2.39 10.58
N GLY A 99 -7.23 -1.41 9.75
CA GLY A 99 -5.99 -0.63 9.79
C GLY A 99 -5.84 0.25 11.04
N LEU A 100 -6.84 0.28 11.92
CA LEU A 100 -6.75 0.84 13.28
C LEU A 100 -6.47 -0.21 14.35
N SER A 101 -6.63 -1.50 14.04
CA SER A 101 -6.37 -2.60 14.96
C SER A 101 -4.88 -2.85 15.10
N LEU A 102 -4.21 -2.01 15.90
CA LEU A 102 -2.94 -2.39 16.50
C LEU A 102 -3.25 -3.18 17.77
N SER A 103 -3.51 -4.47 17.62
CA SER A 103 -3.31 -5.40 18.73
C SER A 103 -1.81 -5.66 18.84
N SER A 104 -1.17 -5.09 19.86
CA SER A 104 0.10 -5.64 20.36
C SER A 104 -0.19 -7.03 20.94
N ALA A 105 -0.24 -8.04 20.08
CA ALA A 105 -0.12 -9.42 20.53
C ALA A 105 1.36 -9.68 20.81
N ARG A 106 1.63 -10.07 22.05
CA ARG A 106 2.92 -10.57 22.55
C ARG A 106 3.33 -11.87 21.86
#